data_AF-A0A954WZL4-F1
#
_entry.id   AF-A0A954WZL4-F1
#
_cell.length_a   1.000
_cell.length_b   1.000
_cell.length_c   1.000
_cell.angle_alpha   90.00
_cell.angle_beta   90.00
_cell.angle_gamma   90.00
#
_symmetry.space_group_name_H-M   'P 1'
#
loop_
_entity.id
_entity.type
_entity.pdbx_description
1 polymer ?
#
loop_
_entity_poly.entity_id
_entity_poly.type
_entity_poly.pdbx_seq_one_letter_code
_entity_poly.pdbx_strand_id
1 'polypeptide(L)'
;MKSRLFFASLIFACHQIQLANAQDLQALKYNNESLVVDLGVGLWAWPLPIDFDDDGDVDLLVSCPDKPYDGLYYFERTGSATTPFKRAKRISKGLRNVRMWNGLDSKGDRQFRLFGENVEYLGFQSTGFDRAQS
;
A
#
# COMPACT_ATOMS: atom_id res chain seq x y z
N MET A 1 -12.62 -79.36 4.68
CA MET A 1 -11.79 -78.42 3.90
C MET A 1 -12.56 -77.12 3.75
N LYS A 2 -11.89 -75.98 3.97
CA LYS A 2 -12.44 -74.65 4.25
C LYS A 2 -12.64 -73.86 2.93
N SER A 3 -13.81 -73.26 2.68
CA SER A 3 -13.96 -72.22 1.64
C SER A 3 -15.08 -71.23 2.03
N ARG A 4 -14.71 -70.13 2.69
CA ARG A 4 -14.53 -68.77 2.14
C ARG A 4 -15.84 -68.01 1.88
N LEU A 5 -16.33 -67.34 2.93
CA LEU A 5 -17.24 -66.20 2.81
C LEU A 5 -16.43 -64.98 2.34
N PHE A 6 -16.82 -64.39 1.20
CA PHE A 6 -16.35 -63.08 0.76
C PHE A 6 -17.15 -62.00 1.48
N PHE A 7 -16.52 -61.30 2.43
CA PHE A 7 -17.01 -60.01 2.90
C PHE A 7 -16.56 -58.95 1.90
N ALA A 8 -17.50 -58.41 1.12
CA ALA A 8 -17.27 -57.20 0.35
C ALA A 8 -17.10 -56.03 1.32
N SER A 9 -15.85 -55.65 1.57
CA SER A 9 -15.51 -54.47 2.37
C SER A 9 -15.86 -53.22 1.56
N LEU A 10 -16.86 -52.49 2.05
CA LEU A 10 -17.25 -51.18 1.57
C LEU A 10 -16.15 -50.19 1.97
N ILE A 11 -15.21 -49.90 1.07
CA ILE A 11 -14.20 -48.84 1.26
C ILE A 11 -14.91 -47.50 1.03
N PHE A 12 -15.49 -46.95 2.10
CA PHE A 12 -15.85 -45.54 2.15
C PHE A 12 -14.56 -44.74 2.30
N ALA A 13 -13.97 -44.33 1.17
CA ALA A 13 -12.86 -43.38 1.17
C ALA A 13 -13.40 -42.00 1.61
N CYS A 14 -13.52 -41.82 2.92
CA CYS A 14 -13.84 -40.54 3.54
C CYS A 14 -12.71 -39.56 3.21
N HIS A 15 -12.92 -38.71 2.21
CA HIS A 15 -12.07 -37.56 1.98
C HIS A 15 -12.22 -36.64 3.18
N GLN A 16 -11.16 -36.55 3.98
CA GLN A 16 -11.04 -35.54 5.03
C GLN A 16 -11.13 -34.17 4.36
N ILE A 17 -12.27 -33.51 4.50
CA ILE A 17 -12.41 -32.09 4.18
C ILE A 17 -11.56 -31.37 5.23
N GLN A 18 -10.36 -30.93 4.85
CA GLN A 18 -9.60 -29.98 5.64
C GLN A 18 -10.38 -28.67 5.64
N LEU A 19 -11.14 -28.44 6.70
CA LEU A 19 -11.69 -27.14 7.02
C LEU A 19 -10.49 -26.20 7.20
N ALA A 20 -10.34 -25.25 6.28
CA ALA A 20 -9.41 -24.15 6.46
C ALA A 20 -9.80 -23.47 7.79
N ASN A 21 -8.90 -23.53 8.77
CA ASN A 21 -9.10 -22.82 10.03
C ASN A 21 -9.24 -21.34 9.67
N ALA A 22 -10.37 -20.73 10.04
CA ALA A 22 -10.50 -19.28 9.96
C ALA A 22 -9.31 -18.70 10.73
N GLN A 23 -8.50 -17.86 10.07
CA GLN A 23 -7.36 -17.24 10.73
C GLN A 23 -7.91 -16.48 11.95
N ASP A 24 -7.60 -16.95 13.16
CA ASP A 24 -8.06 -16.30 14.39
C ASP A 24 -7.60 -14.85 14.37
N LEU A 25 -8.56 -13.92 14.36
CA LEU A 25 -8.28 -12.50 14.36
C LEU A 25 -7.65 -12.12 15.70
N GLN A 26 -6.33 -11.96 15.71
CA GLN A 26 -5.61 -11.53 16.89
C GLN A 26 -5.69 -10.01 17.03
N ALA A 27 -6.28 -9.52 18.13
CA ALA A 27 -6.27 -8.10 18.44
C ALA A 27 -4.83 -7.61 18.62
N LEU A 28 -4.45 -6.60 17.84
CA LEU A 28 -3.13 -5.97 17.97
C LEU A 28 -3.05 -5.19 19.28
N LYS A 29 -1.95 -5.36 20.02
CA LYS A 29 -1.68 -4.57 21.23
C LYS A 29 -1.38 -3.12 20.86
N TYR A 30 -1.97 -2.18 21.58
CA TYR A 30 -1.62 -0.77 21.49
C TYR A 30 -0.18 -0.54 22.01
N ASN A 31 0.52 0.45 21.45
CA ASN A 31 1.88 0.87 21.85
C ASN A 31 2.93 -0.26 21.81
N ASN A 32 3.25 -0.76 20.61
CA ASN A 32 4.32 -1.73 20.42
C ASN A 32 5.69 -1.01 20.42
N GLU A 33 6.41 -1.06 21.54
CA GLU A 33 7.70 -0.38 21.73
C GLU A 33 8.81 -0.85 20.77
N SER A 34 8.70 -2.07 20.23
CA SER A 34 9.61 -2.61 19.22
C SER A 34 9.22 -2.27 17.79
N LEU A 35 8.05 -1.64 17.60
CA LEU A 35 7.53 -1.29 16.29
C LEU A 35 8.19 0.00 15.80
N VAL A 36 9.14 -0.16 14.90
CA VAL A 36 9.72 0.95 14.13
C VAL A 36 8.69 1.32 13.04
N VAL A 37 7.74 2.20 13.36
CA VAL A 37 6.82 2.77 12.35
C VAL A 37 7.41 4.08 11.86
N ASP A 38 8.02 4.08 10.66
CA ASP A 38 8.55 5.30 10.04
C ASP A 38 7.53 6.04 9.14
N LEU A 39 6.25 5.63 9.13
CA LEU A 39 5.18 6.26 8.34
C LEU A 39 4.49 7.46 9.03
N GLY A 40 5.10 8.03 10.07
CA GLY A 40 4.56 9.17 10.80
C GLY A 40 4.69 10.48 10.02
N VAL A 41 3.58 11.04 9.55
CA VAL A 41 3.56 12.31 8.79
C VAL A 41 2.61 13.37 9.35
N GLY A 42 1.89 13.11 10.45
CA GLY A 42 0.97 14.05 11.08
C GLY A 42 -0.49 13.60 11.14
N LEU A 43 -1.37 14.47 11.67
CA LEU A 43 -2.76 14.15 12.05
C LEU A 43 -3.75 14.18 10.87
N TRP A 44 -3.40 14.88 9.78
CA TRP A 44 -4.26 15.09 8.61
C TRP A 44 -3.55 14.72 7.31
N ALA A 45 -3.20 13.44 7.22
CA ALA A 45 -2.51 12.87 6.08
C ALA A 45 -3.44 12.65 4.88
N TRP A 46 -2.94 12.96 3.70
CA TRP A 46 -3.53 12.60 2.41
C TRP A 46 -2.59 11.59 1.73
N PRO A 47 -2.83 10.28 1.92
CA PRO A 47 -2.01 9.24 1.31
C PRO A 47 -2.33 9.08 -0.17
N LEU A 48 -1.28 8.83 -0.95
CA LEU A 48 -1.29 8.85 -2.39
C LEU A 48 -0.46 7.65 -2.92
N PRO A 49 -1.06 6.48 -3.21
CA PRO A 49 -0.36 5.36 -3.86
C PRO A 49 0.03 5.67 -5.30
N ILE A 50 1.32 5.73 -5.60
CA ILE A 50 1.85 6.21 -6.89
C ILE A 50 3.18 5.54 -7.18
N ASP A 51 3.49 5.22 -8.44
CA ASP A 51 4.87 4.91 -8.83
C ASP A 51 5.62 6.23 -8.98
N PHE A 52 6.45 6.57 -8.00
CA PHE A 52 7.04 7.90 -7.92
C PHE A 52 8.39 7.99 -8.65
N ASP A 53 9.15 6.90 -8.68
CA ASP A 53 10.47 6.83 -9.30
C ASP A 53 10.49 6.09 -10.66
N ASP A 54 9.32 5.66 -11.14
CA ASP A 54 9.11 5.03 -12.45
C ASP A 54 9.79 3.66 -12.58
N ASP A 55 9.88 2.93 -11.47
CA ASP A 55 10.47 1.59 -11.42
C ASP A 55 9.45 0.46 -11.68
N GLY A 56 8.18 0.81 -11.81
CA GLY A 56 7.07 -0.10 -12.10
C GLY A 56 6.30 -0.54 -10.86
N ASP A 57 6.84 -0.35 -9.66
CA ASP A 57 6.18 -0.68 -8.42
C ASP A 57 5.33 0.49 -7.88
N VAL A 58 4.51 0.25 -6.85
CA VAL A 58 3.64 1.31 -6.31
C VAL A 58 4.20 1.74 -4.96
N ASP A 59 4.75 2.95 -4.96
CA ASP A 59 5.20 3.68 -3.78
C ASP A 59 4.05 4.39 -3.05
N LEU A 60 4.42 5.16 -2.03
CA LEU A 60 3.50 6.02 -1.28
C LEU A 60 4.01 7.45 -1.20
N LEU A 61 3.23 8.38 -1.73
CA LEU A 61 3.28 9.79 -1.36
C LEU A 61 2.32 10.06 -0.21
N VAL A 62 2.68 10.97 0.70
CA VAL A 62 1.76 11.45 1.73
C VAL A 62 1.89 12.95 1.90
N SER A 63 0.81 13.68 1.65
CA SER A 63 0.73 15.11 1.92
C SER A 63 0.13 15.36 3.29
N CYS A 64 0.80 16.13 4.14
CA CYS A 64 0.26 16.61 5.40
C CYS A 64 0.60 18.10 5.57
N PRO A 65 -0.37 19.02 5.49
CA PRO A 65 -0.12 20.44 5.71
C PRO A 65 -0.13 20.85 7.18
N ASP A 66 -0.28 19.90 8.11
CA ASP A 66 -0.42 20.19 9.54
C ASP A 66 0.91 20.24 10.28
N LYS A 67 0.95 20.98 11.39
CA LYS A 67 2.16 21.07 12.23
C LYS A 67 2.23 19.87 13.19
N PRO A 68 3.43 19.40 13.57
CA PRO A 68 4.75 19.94 13.20
C PRO A 68 5.30 19.40 11.87
N TYR A 69 4.61 18.47 11.21
CA TYR A 69 5.12 17.68 10.07
C TYR A 69 4.65 18.19 8.71
N ASP A 70 4.58 19.50 8.53
CA ASP A 70 4.08 20.12 7.29
C ASP A 70 4.98 19.76 6.09
N GLY A 71 4.47 18.88 5.21
CA GLY A 71 5.22 18.40 4.06
C GLY A 71 4.47 17.46 3.12
N LEU A 72 5.02 17.32 1.93
CA LEU A 72 4.82 16.20 1.03
C LEU A 72 5.97 15.22 1.22
N TYR A 73 5.68 13.99 1.61
CA TYR A 73 6.66 12.96 1.93
C TYR A 73 6.55 11.80 0.94
N TYR A 74 7.70 11.30 0.53
CA TYR A 74 7.85 10.13 -0.32
C TYR A 74 8.41 8.94 0.45
N PHE A 75 7.76 7.80 0.28
CA PHE A 75 8.11 6.51 0.85
C PHE A 75 8.30 5.51 -0.28
N GLU A 76 9.57 5.23 -0.56
CA GLU A 76 9.99 4.23 -1.55
C GLU A 76 9.72 2.82 -1.01
N ARG A 77 9.05 1.99 -1.79
CA ARG A 77 8.78 0.60 -1.48
C ARG A 77 10.07 -0.21 -1.51
N THR A 78 10.16 -1.23 -0.66
CA THR A 78 11.36 -2.11 -0.59
C THR A 78 11.10 -3.53 -1.09
N GLY A 79 9.83 -3.90 -1.26
CA GLY A 79 9.40 -5.28 -1.49
C GLY A 79 9.47 -6.19 -0.26
N SER A 80 9.95 -5.70 0.89
CA SER A 80 10.07 -6.48 2.13
C SER A 80 8.76 -6.49 2.94
N ALA A 81 8.34 -7.67 3.41
CA ALA A 81 7.15 -7.80 4.25
C ALA A 81 7.33 -7.17 5.65
N THR A 82 8.55 -7.12 6.17
CA THR A 82 8.86 -6.62 7.52
C THR A 82 9.23 -5.15 7.54
N THR A 83 9.67 -4.62 6.41
CA THR A 83 10.16 -3.24 6.24
C THR A 83 9.65 -2.68 4.92
N PRO A 84 8.32 -2.53 4.73
CA PRO A 84 7.70 -2.31 3.42
C PRO A 84 8.13 -1.02 2.71
N PHE A 85 8.58 -0.02 3.47
CA PHE A 85 9.03 1.26 2.95
C PHE A 85 10.39 1.66 3.53
N LYS A 86 11.16 2.42 2.76
CA LYS A 86 12.32 3.17 3.24
C LYS A 86 11.85 4.38 4.07
N ARG A 87 12.81 5.04 4.73
CA ARG A 87 12.56 6.29 5.46
C ARG A 87 11.98 7.38 4.55
N ALA A 88 11.07 8.19 5.11
CA ALA A 88 10.44 9.30 4.42
C ALA A 88 11.46 10.28 3.85
N LYS A 89 11.31 10.66 2.58
CA LYS A 89 11.99 11.80 1.96
C LYS A 89 11.00 12.97 1.84
N ARG A 90 11.27 14.10 2.48
CA ARG A 90 10.41 15.31 2.34
C ARG A 90 10.74 16.00 1.01
N ILE A 91 9.72 16.18 0.16
CA ILE A 91 9.84 16.79 -1.16
C ILE A 91 9.54 18.28 -1.12
N SER A 92 8.40 18.66 -0.55
CA SER A 92 7.92 20.05 -0.50
C SER A 92 7.01 20.28 0.71
N LYS A 93 6.33 21.43 0.79
CA LYS A 93 5.25 21.67 1.77
C LYS A 93 4.06 20.74 1.56
N GLY A 94 3.20 20.57 2.56
CA GLY A 94 1.96 19.81 2.40
C GLY A 94 0.83 20.67 1.83
N LEU A 95 -0.17 20.03 1.24
CA LEU A 95 -1.44 20.61 0.83
C LEU A 95 -2.64 19.78 1.28
N ARG A 96 -3.79 20.44 1.45
CA ARG A 96 -5.08 19.78 1.74
C ARG A 96 -5.74 19.36 0.44
N ASN A 97 -6.64 18.38 0.54
CA ASN A 97 -7.53 17.97 -0.55
C ASN A 97 -6.78 17.58 -1.84
N VAL A 98 -5.55 17.09 -1.69
CA VAL A 98 -4.76 16.65 -2.82
C VAL A 98 -5.34 15.35 -3.36
N ARG A 99 -5.39 15.25 -4.68
CA ARG A 99 -5.91 14.09 -5.39
C ARG A 99 -4.91 13.67 -6.43
N MET A 100 -4.82 12.37 -6.66
CA MET A 100 -4.13 11.86 -7.82
C MET A 100 -5.11 11.36 -8.87
N TRP A 101 -4.60 11.27 -10.09
CA TRP A 101 -5.16 10.40 -11.10
C TRP A 101 -4.06 9.47 -11.60
N ASN A 102 -4.42 8.21 -11.80
CA ASN A 102 -3.58 7.19 -12.41
C ASN A 102 -4.33 6.61 -13.61
N GLY A 103 -3.69 6.61 -14.77
CA GLY A 103 -4.24 6.03 -15.99
C GLY A 103 -3.19 5.88 -17.07
N LEU A 104 -3.64 5.54 -18.27
CA LEU A 104 -2.76 5.38 -19.43
C LEU A 104 -2.96 6.54 -20.39
N ASP A 105 -1.90 6.95 -21.07
CA ASP A 105 -2.00 7.88 -22.20
C ASP A 105 -2.48 7.19 -23.48
N SER A 106 -2.48 7.92 -24.60
CA SER A 106 -2.88 7.39 -25.90
C SER A 106 -1.95 6.30 -26.47
N LYS A 107 -0.75 6.15 -25.89
CA LYS A 107 0.23 5.12 -26.27
C LYS A 107 0.16 3.89 -25.37
N GLY A 108 -0.59 3.98 -24.28
CA GLY A 108 -0.66 2.93 -23.26
C GLY A 108 0.40 3.09 -22.17
N ASP A 109 1.13 4.20 -22.13
CA ASP A 109 2.14 4.48 -21.10
C ASP A 109 1.44 4.97 -19.82
N ARG A 110 1.88 4.48 -18.66
CA ARG A 110 1.30 4.86 -17.37
C ARG A 110 1.60 6.32 -17.07
N GLN A 111 0.57 7.05 -16.68
CA GLN A 111 0.64 8.47 -16.35
C GLN A 111 0.07 8.71 -14.96
N PHE A 112 0.79 9.52 -14.19
CA PHE A 112 0.31 10.02 -12.92
C PHE A 112 0.19 11.53 -12.96
N ARG A 113 -0.94 12.02 -12.46
CA ARG A 113 -1.24 13.45 -12.37
C ARG A 113 -1.60 13.78 -10.93
N LEU A 114 -1.11 14.91 -10.46
CA LEU A 114 -1.31 15.37 -9.09
C LEU A 114 -2.06 16.69 -9.08
N PHE A 115 -3.17 16.73 -8.35
CA PHE A 115 -4.07 17.88 -8.30
C PHE A 115 -4.18 18.41 -6.88
N GLY A 116 -4.17 19.73 -6.76
CA GLY A 116 -4.69 20.42 -5.59
C GLY A 116 -6.04 21.07 -5.89
N GLU A 117 -6.39 22.05 -5.09
CA GLU A 117 -7.59 22.85 -5.32
C GLU A 117 -7.43 23.67 -6.61
N ASN A 118 -8.18 23.29 -7.65
CA ASN A 118 -8.24 23.95 -8.96
C ASN A 118 -6.90 24.09 -9.70
N VAL A 119 -5.92 23.24 -9.37
CA VAL A 119 -4.55 23.31 -9.91
C VAL A 119 -4.01 21.92 -10.16
N GLU A 120 -3.29 21.75 -11.26
CA GLU A 120 -2.45 20.58 -11.53
C GLU A 120 -0.98 20.91 -11.27
N TYR A 121 -0.26 19.97 -10.63
CA TYR A 121 1.16 20.09 -10.32
C TYR A 121 1.96 19.22 -11.29
N LEU A 122 2.44 19.81 -12.38
CA LEU A 122 3.32 19.12 -13.32
C LEU A 122 4.75 19.02 -12.76
N GLY A 123 5.41 17.89 -12.99
CA GLY A 123 6.77 17.65 -12.52
C GLY A 123 6.88 17.56 -10.99
N PHE A 124 5.78 17.23 -10.31
CA PHE A 124 5.70 17.10 -8.86
C PHE A 124 6.74 16.12 -8.29
N GLN A 125 7.26 15.20 -9.10
CA GLN A 125 8.35 14.31 -8.71
C GLN A 125 9.64 15.06 -8.32
N SER A 126 9.86 16.21 -8.96
CA SER A 126 11.04 17.06 -8.72
C SER A 126 10.74 18.26 -7.82
N THR A 127 9.55 18.86 -7.96
CA THR A 127 9.21 20.13 -7.29
C THR A 127 8.11 20.01 -6.24
N GLY A 128 7.50 18.84 -6.07
CA GLY A 128 6.30 18.67 -5.25
C GLY A 128 5.22 19.70 -5.61
N PHE A 129 4.74 20.44 -4.62
CA PHE A 129 3.72 21.48 -4.79
C PHE A 129 4.25 22.89 -5.06
N ASP A 130 5.53 23.04 -5.37
CA ASP A 130 6.13 24.37 -5.55
C ASP A 130 5.94 24.94 -6.97
N ARG A 131 5.52 24.11 -7.95
CA ARG A 131 5.24 24.52 -9.34
C ARG A 131 3.80 24.15 -9.74
N ALA A 132 2.91 25.11 -9.63
CA ALA A 132 1.52 25.02 -10.10
C ALA A 132 1.40 25.35 -11.60
N GLN A 133 0.52 24.66 -12.32
CA GLN A 133 -0.01 25.12 -13.61
C GLN A 133 -1.53 25.32 -13.52
N SER A 134 -1.99 26.48 -13.97
CA SER A 134 -3.39 26.92 -14.03
C SER A 134 -3.97 26.76 -15.42
#